data_AF-A0A963G1Z7-F1
#
_entry.id   AF-A0A963G1Z7-F1
#
_cell.length_a   1.000
_cell.length_b   1.000
_cell.length_c   1.000
_cell.angle_alpha   90.00
_cell.angle_beta   90.00
_cell.angle_gamma   90.00
#
_symmetry.space_group_name_H-M   'P 1'
#
loop_
_entity.id
_entity.type
_entity.pdbx_description
1 polymer ?
#
loop_
_entity_poly.entity_id
_entity_poly.type
_entity_poly.pdbx_seq_one_letter_code
_entity_poly.pdbx_strand_id
1 'polypeptide(L)'
;ALPISYDVKRGDPGTNTSTAAAQPYLTREYQICLKCHSDFGYTDDNVLPSGNTRPRLDSSTSLTGTNPDGRTNFERYTNQAREFQPNNAAGSTGADAAFSTNNFRSWHPVIAATGRTLGTRGITSSSPWLSPWTNNVGTQTMYCSDCHGSDTGNTTVDPGSNPWGPHGSQNKFILKGVWGPGQGGTDRDGTPTPDFLCFKCHDRPVYSGRNDTGRRTGFYNSDRGNLHNYHTDKIEHIFCTWCHVAVPHGWKNKMLLVNLNDIGPEAGQTGSKEVATNGNAANYSNGPYYVRAKNKIINFSPSGDWAENSCGSAGKGAADRIPASNGNTNNTTGSGKDWMISTCDNPP
;
A
#
# COMPACT_ATOMS: atom_id res chain seq x y z
N ALA A 1 12.86 2.85 -12.35
CA ALA A 1 13.12 2.91 -13.79
C ALA A 1 11.80 2.88 -14.54
N LEU A 2 11.75 3.48 -15.73
CA LEU A 2 10.65 3.30 -16.68
C LEU A 2 10.69 1.87 -17.25
N PRO A 3 9.54 1.32 -17.70
CA PRO A 3 9.52 0.15 -18.56
C PRO A 3 10.43 0.33 -19.78
N ILE A 4 11.18 -0.71 -20.12
CA ILE A 4 12.11 -0.70 -21.28
C ILE A 4 11.41 -1.10 -22.59
N SER A 5 10.25 -1.75 -22.50
CA SER A 5 9.45 -2.19 -23.64
C SER A 5 8.01 -2.45 -23.20
N TYR A 6 7.11 -2.53 -24.19
CA TYR A 6 5.72 -2.95 -23.99
C TYR A 6 5.33 -4.01 -25.01
N ASP A 7 4.70 -5.07 -24.54
CA ASP A 7 4.04 -6.05 -25.40
C ASP A 7 2.66 -5.53 -25.80
N VAL A 8 2.59 -4.81 -26.92
CA VAL A 8 1.34 -4.23 -27.41
C VAL A 8 0.39 -5.32 -27.89
N LYS A 9 -0.75 -5.44 -27.23
CA LYS A 9 -1.81 -6.39 -27.58
C LYS A 9 -2.89 -5.72 -28.43
N ARG A 10 -3.39 -6.38 -29.48
CA ARG A 10 -4.40 -5.86 -30.40
C ARG A 10 -5.17 -6.97 -31.11
N GLY A 11 -6.33 -6.62 -31.65
CA GLY A 11 -7.14 -7.50 -32.50
C GLY A 11 -8.20 -8.29 -31.73
N ASP A 12 -9.07 -8.92 -32.52
CA ASP A 12 -10.12 -9.84 -32.07
C ASP A 12 -9.54 -11.26 -32.04
N PRO A 13 -9.68 -12.04 -30.94
CA PRO A 13 -9.24 -13.43 -30.90
C PRO A 13 -9.98 -14.35 -31.89
N GLY A 14 -11.08 -13.92 -32.48
CA GLY A 14 -11.94 -14.74 -33.31
C GLY A 14 -12.48 -15.92 -32.49
N THR A 15 -12.18 -17.15 -32.93
CA THR A 15 -12.57 -18.38 -32.23
C THR A 15 -11.57 -18.84 -31.17
N ASN A 16 -10.44 -18.14 -30.99
CA ASN A 16 -9.43 -18.52 -30.01
C ASN A 16 -9.92 -18.26 -28.58
N THR A 17 -9.96 -19.31 -27.77
CA THR A 17 -10.44 -19.26 -26.37
C THR A 17 -9.32 -19.10 -25.35
N SER A 18 -8.06 -19.01 -25.79
CA SER A 18 -6.92 -18.91 -24.88
C SER A 18 -6.96 -17.61 -24.08
N THR A 19 -6.85 -17.75 -22.77
CA THR A 19 -6.74 -16.63 -21.82
C THR A 19 -5.29 -16.39 -21.38
N ALA A 20 -4.29 -16.91 -22.09
CA ALA A 20 -2.89 -16.69 -21.72
C ALA A 20 -2.52 -15.20 -21.88
N ALA A 21 -1.78 -14.62 -20.93
CA ALA A 21 -1.30 -13.24 -21.02
C ALA A 21 -0.34 -13.01 -22.20
N ALA A 22 0.30 -14.09 -22.68
CA ALA A 22 1.20 -14.08 -23.83
C ALA A 22 0.49 -13.91 -25.19
N GLN A 23 -0.84 -14.08 -25.25
CA GLN A 23 -1.59 -13.93 -26.50
C GLN A 23 -1.37 -12.55 -27.15
N PRO A 24 -1.50 -12.42 -28.48
CA PRO A 24 -1.31 -11.14 -29.17
C PRO A 24 -2.51 -10.20 -29.03
N TYR A 25 -3.65 -10.67 -28.51
CA TYR A 25 -4.88 -9.90 -28.23
C TYR A 25 -5.07 -9.67 -26.73
N LEU A 26 -6.05 -8.82 -26.36
CA LEU A 26 -6.34 -8.49 -24.97
C LEU A 26 -6.92 -9.70 -24.24
N THR A 27 -6.28 -10.11 -23.16
CA THR A 27 -6.73 -11.19 -22.27
C THR A 27 -6.83 -10.76 -20.80
N ARG A 28 -6.39 -9.55 -20.46
CA ARG A 28 -6.40 -9.01 -19.09
C ARG A 28 -6.78 -7.53 -19.10
N GLU A 29 -7.47 -7.06 -18.06
CA GLU A 29 -7.89 -5.66 -17.92
C GLU A 29 -6.69 -4.70 -17.90
N TYR A 30 -5.61 -5.04 -17.19
CA TYR A 30 -4.45 -4.14 -17.08
C TYR A 30 -3.85 -3.79 -18.45
N GLN A 31 -3.98 -4.67 -19.45
CA GLN A 31 -3.40 -4.45 -20.78
C GLN A 31 -4.04 -3.25 -21.48
N ILE A 32 -5.32 -2.97 -21.22
CA ILE A 32 -5.98 -1.76 -21.72
C ILE A 32 -5.74 -0.56 -20.79
N CYS A 33 -5.79 -0.74 -19.47
CA CYS A 33 -5.61 0.36 -18.51
C CYS A 33 -4.21 0.99 -18.61
N LEU A 34 -3.16 0.17 -18.71
CA LEU A 34 -1.79 0.66 -18.77
C LEU A 34 -1.49 1.42 -20.06
N LYS A 35 -2.30 1.29 -21.12
CA LYS A 35 -2.18 2.12 -22.32
C LYS A 35 -2.32 3.62 -22.00
N CYS A 36 -3.13 3.97 -21.02
CA CYS A 36 -3.40 5.36 -20.62
C CYS A 36 -2.78 5.73 -19.27
N HIS A 37 -2.64 4.75 -18.37
CA HIS A 37 -2.15 4.96 -16.99
C HIS A 37 -0.65 4.66 -16.81
N SER A 38 0.10 4.60 -17.90
CA SER A 38 1.56 4.48 -17.87
C SER A 38 2.22 5.43 -18.85
N ASP A 39 3.56 5.41 -18.85
CA ASP A 39 4.38 6.12 -19.81
C ASP A 39 4.23 5.64 -21.27
N PHE A 40 3.38 4.64 -21.53
CA PHE A 40 2.87 4.36 -22.87
C PHE A 40 1.94 5.48 -23.39
N GLY A 41 1.10 6.03 -22.50
CA GLY A 41 0.04 6.99 -22.86
C GLY A 41 0.42 8.45 -22.66
N TYR A 42 1.50 8.73 -21.93
CA TYR A 42 1.98 10.07 -21.65
C TYR A 42 3.49 10.08 -21.45
N THR A 43 4.11 11.25 -21.53
CA THR A 43 5.54 11.40 -21.28
C THR A 43 5.84 11.31 -19.78
N ASP A 44 6.77 10.43 -19.38
CA ASP A 44 7.34 10.35 -18.03
C ASP A 44 8.83 10.65 -18.09
N ASP A 45 9.26 11.74 -17.44
CA ASP A 45 10.66 12.15 -17.35
C ASP A 45 11.50 11.26 -16.40
N ASN A 46 10.89 10.22 -15.83
CA ASN A 46 11.47 9.31 -14.85
C ASN A 46 11.97 10.03 -13.59
N VAL A 47 11.52 11.26 -13.34
CA VAL A 47 11.85 12.01 -12.14
C VAL A 47 10.91 11.58 -11.02
N LEU A 48 11.47 11.39 -9.82
CA LEU A 48 10.73 11.11 -8.60
C LEU A 48 10.77 12.34 -7.68
N PRO A 49 9.72 12.57 -6.86
CA PRO A 49 8.52 11.73 -6.71
C PRO A 49 7.54 11.86 -7.89
N SER A 50 7.35 13.06 -8.45
CA SER A 50 6.25 13.33 -9.41
C SER A 50 6.70 13.77 -10.81
N GLY A 51 7.90 14.35 -10.94
CA GLY A 51 8.39 14.91 -12.20
C GLY A 51 7.54 16.06 -12.75
N ASN A 52 7.82 16.48 -13.98
CA ASN A 52 7.17 17.61 -14.66
C ASN A 52 6.25 17.21 -15.81
N THR A 53 6.37 15.99 -16.32
CA THR A 53 5.69 15.58 -17.56
C THR A 53 4.47 14.69 -17.34
N ARG A 54 4.36 14.00 -16.19
CA ARG A 54 3.19 13.16 -15.88
C ARG A 54 1.90 14.01 -15.82
N PRO A 55 0.72 13.48 -16.19
CA PRO A 55 -0.52 14.27 -16.20
C PRO A 55 -0.83 14.87 -14.82
N ARG A 56 -1.25 16.14 -14.78
CA ARG A 56 -1.62 16.86 -13.54
C ARG A 56 -3.00 16.44 -13.05
N LEU A 57 -3.10 16.23 -11.74
CA LEU A 57 -4.37 15.95 -11.06
C LEU A 57 -5.31 17.13 -11.09
N ASP A 58 -4.82 18.37 -11.06
CA ASP A 58 -5.59 19.61 -10.91
C ASP A 58 -5.59 20.50 -12.17
N SER A 59 -5.37 19.90 -13.34
CA SER A 59 -5.47 20.64 -14.62
C SER A 59 -6.91 21.01 -14.95
N SER A 60 -7.13 22.05 -15.78
CA SER A 60 -8.46 22.45 -16.26
C SER A 60 -9.25 21.33 -16.97
N THR A 61 -8.58 20.24 -17.31
CA THR A 61 -9.14 19.04 -17.94
C THR A 61 -9.30 17.85 -16.98
N SER A 62 -8.87 17.96 -15.71
CA SER A 62 -8.97 16.89 -14.72
C SER A 62 -10.04 17.18 -13.68
N LEU A 63 -10.82 16.15 -13.33
CA LEU A 63 -11.89 16.20 -12.32
C LEU A 63 -11.38 15.88 -10.90
N THR A 64 -10.10 15.59 -10.77
CA THR A 64 -9.46 15.32 -9.47
C THR A 64 -8.96 16.64 -8.89
N GLY A 65 -9.11 16.86 -7.58
CA GLY A 65 -8.56 18.09 -6.97
C GLY A 65 -7.04 17.98 -6.79
N THR A 66 -6.37 19.11 -6.51
CA THR A 66 -5.02 19.07 -5.94
C THR A 66 -5.09 18.35 -4.59
N ASN A 67 -4.19 17.40 -4.35
CA ASN A 67 -4.13 16.66 -3.09
C ASN A 67 -5.51 16.10 -2.62
N PRO A 68 -6.15 15.24 -3.43
CA PRO A 68 -7.52 14.77 -3.18
C PRO A 68 -7.66 13.95 -1.89
N ASP A 69 -6.57 13.37 -1.38
CA ASP A 69 -6.57 12.43 -0.25
C ASP A 69 -5.53 12.79 0.84
N GLY A 70 -5.19 14.07 1.01
CA GLY A 70 -4.35 14.54 2.12
C GLY A 70 -2.84 14.29 2.03
N ARG A 71 -2.31 13.85 0.88
CA ARG A 71 -0.87 13.77 0.53
C ARG A 71 -0.36 15.09 -0.06
N THR A 72 0.53 15.74 0.68
CA THR A 72 1.31 16.89 0.19
C THR A 72 2.11 16.51 -1.06
N ASN A 73 2.31 17.44 -2.00
CA ASN A 73 3.10 17.21 -3.23
C ASN A 73 2.59 16.09 -4.17
N PHE A 74 1.37 15.58 -3.95
CA PHE A 74 0.69 14.72 -4.91
C PHE A 74 -0.10 15.56 -5.90
N GLU A 75 0.61 16.01 -6.94
CA GLU A 75 0.08 16.93 -7.96
C GLU A 75 -0.16 16.24 -9.30
N ARG A 76 0.36 15.02 -9.48
CA ARG A 76 0.38 14.31 -10.76
C ARG A 76 0.08 12.83 -10.57
N TYR A 77 -0.51 12.22 -11.58
CA TYR A 77 -0.72 10.77 -11.61
C TYR A 77 0.63 10.04 -11.54
N THR A 78 0.66 8.91 -10.84
CA THR A 78 1.82 8.02 -10.88
C THR A 78 1.77 7.11 -12.12
N ASN A 79 2.91 6.49 -12.41
CA ASN A 79 3.04 5.57 -13.51
C ASN A 79 2.77 4.14 -13.06
N GLN A 80 1.57 3.66 -13.42
CA GLN A 80 1.05 2.39 -12.92
C GLN A 80 1.81 1.19 -13.48
N ALA A 81 2.36 1.30 -14.69
CA ALA A 81 3.18 0.22 -15.23
C ALA A 81 4.42 0.01 -14.36
N ARG A 82 5.04 1.09 -13.85
CA ARG A 82 6.20 0.99 -12.95
C ARG A 82 5.85 0.39 -11.60
N GLU A 83 4.70 0.75 -11.05
CA GLU A 83 4.27 0.31 -9.72
C GLU A 83 3.87 -1.17 -9.72
N PHE A 84 3.21 -1.65 -10.78
CA PHE A 84 2.78 -3.04 -10.88
C PHE A 84 3.82 -3.99 -11.47
N GLN A 85 4.97 -3.50 -11.95
CA GLN A 85 6.03 -4.33 -12.54
C GLN A 85 6.48 -5.44 -11.55
N PRO A 86 6.18 -6.73 -11.83
CA PRO A 86 6.45 -7.83 -10.90
C PRO A 86 7.86 -8.45 -11.08
N ASN A 87 8.50 -8.15 -12.22
CA ASN A 87 9.78 -8.68 -12.71
C ASN A 87 11.00 -8.34 -11.83
N ASN A 88 10.83 -7.58 -10.74
CA ASN A 88 11.88 -7.30 -9.75
C ASN A 88 11.65 -8.00 -8.39
N ALA A 89 10.77 -9.01 -8.32
CA ALA A 89 10.42 -9.68 -7.07
C ALA A 89 11.57 -10.50 -6.42
N ALA A 90 12.60 -10.90 -7.18
CA ALA A 90 13.75 -11.62 -6.66
C ALA A 90 14.97 -10.69 -6.51
N GLY A 91 15.43 -10.49 -5.28
CA GLY A 91 16.81 -10.08 -4.97
C GLY A 91 17.09 -8.59 -4.75
N SER A 92 16.24 -7.66 -5.17
CA SER A 92 16.44 -6.24 -4.81
C SER A 92 15.13 -5.47 -4.66
N THR A 93 14.73 -5.29 -3.41
CA THR A 93 13.57 -4.48 -2.99
C THR A 93 13.69 -3.04 -3.47
N GLY A 94 14.90 -2.53 -3.67
CA GLY A 94 15.17 -1.10 -3.78
C GLY A 94 15.11 -0.39 -2.41
N ALA A 95 14.99 -1.16 -1.32
CA ALA A 95 15.27 -0.65 0.01
C ALA A 95 16.78 -0.60 0.25
N ASP A 96 17.21 0.23 1.20
CA ASP A 96 18.59 0.23 1.67
C ASP A 96 19.05 -1.17 2.12
N ALA A 97 20.34 -1.47 1.97
CA ALA A 97 20.91 -2.77 2.33
C ALA A 97 20.60 -3.16 3.78
N ALA A 98 20.55 -2.18 4.70
CA ALA A 98 20.18 -2.40 6.10
C ALA A 98 18.76 -2.95 6.30
N PHE A 99 17.88 -2.78 5.32
CA PHE A 99 16.46 -3.20 5.37
C PHE A 99 16.11 -4.26 4.32
N SER A 100 17.11 -4.96 3.78
CA SER A 100 16.93 -5.95 2.72
C SER A 100 16.59 -7.35 3.26
N THR A 101 17.13 -7.73 4.42
CA THR A 101 16.88 -9.03 5.05
C THR A 101 15.40 -9.24 5.32
N ASN A 102 14.86 -10.40 4.90
CA ASN A 102 13.44 -10.80 5.05
C ASN A 102 12.42 -9.82 4.45
N ASN A 103 12.90 -8.83 3.69
CA ASN A 103 12.10 -7.85 2.97
C ASN A 103 12.03 -8.25 1.49
N PHE A 104 10.92 -7.93 0.84
CA PHE A 104 10.66 -8.27 -0.56
C PHE A 104 9.67 -7.29 -1.14
N ARG A 105 9.70 -7.07 -2.46
CA ARG A 105 8.69 -6.23 -3.11
C ARG A 105 7.31 -6.80 -2.90
N SER A 106 6.32 -5.94 -2.74
CA SER A 106 4.91 -6.37 -2.60
C SER A 106 4.05 -5.67 -3.62
N TRP A 107 2.97 -6.34 -4.02
CA TRP A 107 2.01 -5.81 -4.98
C TRP A 107 0.66 -6.51 -4.81
N HIS A 108 -0.41 -5.84 -5.22
CA HIS A 108 -1.67 -6.51 -5.52
C HIS A 108 -1.55 -7.21 -6.89
N PRO A 109 -2.08 -8.44 -7.05
CA PRO A 109 -1.72 -9.34 -8.15
C PRO A 109 -2.42 -8.99 -9.48
N VAL A 110 -2.19 -7.78 -10.00
CA VAL A 110 -2.79 -7.29 -11.24
C VAL A 110 -2.08 -7.85 -12.47
N ILE A 111 -0.74 -7.75 -12.52
CA ILE A 111 0.06 -8.25 -13.64
C ILE A 111 0.50 -9.70 -13.42
N ALA A 112 0.95 -10.03 -12.20
CA ALA A 112 1.44 -11.35 -11.88
C ALA A 112 1.00 -11.81 -10.49
N ALA A 113 0.90 -13.14 -10.36
CA ALA A 113 0.70 -13.83 -9.10
C ALA A 113 1.78 -13.42 -8.07
N THR A 114 1.39 -13.24 -6.81
CA THR A 114 2.36 -12.97 -5.74
C THR A 114 3.22 -14.18 -5.40
N GLY A 115 2.76 -15.40 -5.73
CA GLY A 115 3.43 -16.66 -5.40
C GLY A 115 3.43 -17.01 -3.92
N ARG A 116 2.93 -16.11 -3.06
CA ARG A 116 2.88 -16.31 -1.61
C ARG A 116 1.55 -16.97 -1.27
N THR A 117 1.54 -18.08 -0.55
CA THR A 117 0.30 -18.70 -0.06
C THR A 117 -0.12 -18.12 1.29
N LEU A 118 -1.20 -18.64 1.89
CA LEU A 118 -1.52 -18.41 3.30
C LEU A 118 -0.34 -18.81 4.20
N GLY A 119 0.18 -20.02 4.01
CA GLY A 119 1.33 -20.55 4.77
C GLY A 119 2.59 -19.70 4.62
N THR A 120 2.93 -19.26 3.40
CA THR A 120 4.08 -18.35 3.18
C THR A 120 3.91 -16.98 3.87
N ARG A 121 2.67 -16.59 4.21
CA ARG A 121 2.37 -15.38 4.99
C ARG A 121 2.23 -15.65 6.48
N GLY A 122 2.55 -16.86 6.96
CA GLY A 122 2.38 -17.22 8.36
C GLY A 122 0.91 -17.34 8.77
N ILE A 123 -0.03 -17.37 7.83
CA ILE A 123 -1.46 -17.50 8.13
C ILE A 123 -1.79 -18.98 8.25
N THR A 124 -1.99 -19.43 9.48
CA THR A 124 -2.31 -20.83 9.83
C THR A 124 -3.78 -21.03 10.21
N SER A 125 -4.54 -19.93 10.30
CA SER A 125 -5.98 -19.91 10.57
C SER A 125 -6.79 -19.79 9.27
N SER A 126 -8.10 -19.54 9.38
CA SER A 126 -8.92 -19.15 8.24
C SER A 126 -8.38 -17.89 7.56
N SER A 127 -8.60 -17.79 6.24
CA SER A 127 -8.19 -16.67 5.40
C SER A 127 -8.67 -15.34 5.99
N PRO A 128 -7.81 -14.32 6.15
CA PRO A 128 -8.18 -13.00 6.69
C PRO A 128 -8.80 -12.07 5.63
N TRP A 129 -9.00 -12.54 4.40
CA TRP A 129 -9.62 -11.76 3.32
C TRP A 129 -11.08 -12.13 3.11
N LEU A 130 -11.82 -11.22 2.50
CA LEU A 130 -13.20 -11.42 2.07
C LEU A 130 -13.27 -12.06 0.69
N SER A 131 -14.41 -12.68 0.37
CA SER A 131 -14.68 -13.21 -0.97
C SER A 131 -14.61 -12.08 -2.02
N PRO A 132 -14.07 -12.31 -3.23
CA PRO A 132 -13.56 -13.59 -3.77
C PRO A 132 -12.09 -13.90 -3.41
N TRP A 133 -11.43 -13.04 -2.63
CA TRP A 133 -9.99 -13.10 -2.33
C TRP A 133 -9.58 -14.17 -1.32
N THR A 134 -10.52 -15.01 -0.88
CA THR A 134 -10.27 -16.20 -0.06
C THR A 134 -9.72 -17.38 -0.87
N ASN A 135 -9.99 -17.43 -2.19
CA ASN A 135 -9.69 -18.59 -3.04
C ASN A 135 -8.34 -18.48 -3.73
N ASN A 136 -7.53 -19.54 -3.78
CA ASN A 136 -6.24 -19.57 -4.51
C ASN A 136 -5.24 -18.48 -4.10
N VAL A 137 -5.18 -18.14 -2.80
CA VAL A 137 -4.27 -17.13 -2.25
C VAL A 137 -2.85 -17.36 -2.74
N GLY A 138 -2.30 -16.37 -3.45
CA GLY A 138 -0.96 -16.43 -4.04
C GLY A 138 -0.96 -16.48 -5.55
N THR A 139 -1.96 -17.11 -6.15
CA THR A 139 -2.11 -17.26 -7.62
C THR A 139 -3.35 -16.56 -8.17
N GLN A 140 -4.12 -15.88 -7.31
CA GLN A 140 -5.20 -14.97 -7.70
C GLN A 140 -4.71 -13.90 -8.69
N THR A 141 -5.63 -13.42 -9.52
CA THR A 141 -5.46 -12.20 -10.32
C THR A 141 -6.45 -11.16 -9.81
N MET A 142 -5.96 -9.94 -9.60
CA MET A 142 -6.80 -8.79 -9.31
C MET A 142 -7.00 -7.95 -10.57
N TYR A 143 -8.19 -7.42 -10.74
CA TYR A 143 -8.57 -6.53 -11.82
C TYR A 143 -8.47 -5.09 -11.33
N CYS A 144 -8.13 -4.16 -12.24
CA CYS A 144 -8.14 -2.73 -11.90
C CYS A 144 -9.54 -2.34 -11.40
N SER A 145 -10.57 -2.94 -12.01
CA SER A 145 -11.97 -2.76 -11.66
C SER A 145 -12.39 -3.32 -10.31
N ASP A 146 -11.56 -4.12 -9.63
CA ASP A 146 -11.85 -4.54 -8.24
C ASP A 146 -11.66 -3.39 -7.24
N CYS A 147 -10.84 -2.40 -7.59
CA CYS A 147 -10.66 -1.17 -6.82
C CYS A 147 -11.33 0.04 -7.49
N HIS A 148 -11.38 0.07 -8.83
CA HIS A 148 -11.86 1.20 -9.62
C HIS A 148 -13.20 0.90 -10.32
N GLY A 149 -14.29 1.50 -9.87
CA GLY A 149 -15.60 1.31 -10.49
C GLY A 149 -16.72 1.83 -9.61
N SER A 150 -17.96 1.47 -9.97
CA SER A 150 -19.15 1.89 -9.24
C SER A 150 -19.04 1.62 -7.75
N ASP A 151 -19.55 2.53 -6.94
CA ASP A 151 -19.54 2.41 -5.49
C ASP A 151 -20.21 1.09 -5.06
N THR A 152 -19.62 0.43 -4.08
CA THR A 152 -20.12 -0.86 -3.55
C THR A 152 -20.29 -0.77 -2.04
N GLY A 153 -20.95 -1.75 -1.42
CA GLY A 153 -21.05 -1.81 0.04
C GLY A 153 -19.71 -2.13 0.73
N ASN A 154 -19.68 -1.99 2.06
CA ASN A 154 -18.51 -2.14 2.92
C ASN A 154 -17.63 -3.38 2.67
N THR A 155 -18.24 -4.53 2.38
CA THR A 155 -17.57 -5.84 2.42
C THR A 155 -17.55 -6.56 1.08
N THR A 156 -17.75 -5.82 -0.02
CA THR A 156 -17.80 -6.41 -1.36
C THR A 156 -17.20 -5.49 -2.41
N VAL A 157 -16.53 -6.08 -3.39
CA VAL A 157 -16.13 -5.41 -4.63
C VAL A 157 -17.14 -5.64 -5.77
N ASP A 158 -18.20 -6.41 -5.53
CA ASP A 158 -19.24 -6.68 -6.51
C ASP A 158 -20.18 -5.45 -6.65
N PRO A 159 -20.29 -4.85 -7.86
CA PRO A 159 -21.21 -3.73 -8.11
C PRO A 159 -22.69 -4.14 -8.13
N GLY A 160 -23.03 -5.44 -8.11
CA GLY A 160 -24.40 -5.92 -8.19
C GLY A 160 -25.06 -5.50 -9.50
N SER A 161 -26.13 -4.70 -9.41
CA SER A 161 -26.82 -4.13 -10.57
C SER A 161 -26.18 -2.85 -11.11
N ASN A 162 -25.18 -2.29 -10.43
CA ASN A 162 -24.45 -1.13 -10.94
C ASN A 162 -23.54 -1.53 -12.11
N PRO A 163 -23.13 -0.58 -12.97
CA PRO A 163 -22.22 -0.86 -14.07
C PRO A 163 -20.91 -1.51 -13.60
N TRP A 164 -20.50 -2.58 -14.29
CA TRP A 164 -19.18 -3.16 -14.15
C TRP A 164 -18.12 -2.32 -14.87
N GLY A 165 -16.88 -2.36 -14.37
CA GLY A 165 -15.75 -1.59 -14.91
C GLY A 165 -15.59 -0.19 -14.29
N PRO A 166 -14.73 0.66 -14.86
CA PRO A 166 -14.23 1.89 -14.21
C PRO A 166 -15.16 3.09 -14.38
N HIS A 167 -16.48 2.90 -14.19
CA HIS A 167 -17.46 3.97 -14.26
C HIS A 167 -18.44 3.91 -13.09
N GLY A 168 -19.12 5.03 -12.81
CA GLY A 168 -20.22 5.09 -11.85
C GLY A 168 -19.82 5.32 -10.39
N SER A 169 -18.53 5.55 -10.12
CA SER A 169 -18.06 5.92 -8.78
C SER A 169 -18.36 7.38 -8.45
N GLN A 170 -18.75 7.66 -7.20
CA GLN A 170 -18.78 9.04 -6.66
C GLN A 170 -17.45 9.44 -6.02
N ASN A 171 -16.53 8.49 -5.84
CA ASN A 171 -15.24 8.71 -5.19
C ASN A 171 -14.17 9.22 -6.15
N LYS A 172 -13.18 9.94 -5.61
CA LYS A 172 -12.01 10.37 -6.39
C LYS A 172 -11.25 9.15 -6.94
N PHE A 173 -10.62 9.33 -8.10
CA PHE A 173 -9.98 8.25 -8.87
C PHE A 173 -10.91 7.11 -9.28
N ILE A 174 -12.22 7.33 -9.26
CA ILE A 174 -13.23 6.32 -9.58
C ILE A 174 -13.12 5.10 -8.66
N LEU A 175 -12.84 5.31 -7.37
CA LEU A 175 -12.68 4.20 -6.42
C LEU A 175 -14.04 3.64 -5.99
N LYS A 176 -14.12 2.33 -5.75
CA LYS A 176 -15.37 1.68 -5.26
C LYS A 176 -15.75 2.07 -3.83
N GLY A 177 -14.90 2.81 -3.15
CA GLY A 177 -15.05 3.21 -1.76
C GLY A 177 -14.18 4.42 -1.43
N VAL A 178 -14.33 4.92 -0.21
CA VAL A 178 -13.59 6.10 0.25
C VAL A 178 -12.09 5.77 0.42
N TRP A 179 -11.25 6.78 0.18
CA TRP A 179 -9.80 6.73 0.39
C TRP A 179 -9.28 8.02 1.05
N GLY A 180 -8.31 7.94 1.97
CA GLY A 180 -7.86 9.12 2.72
C GLY A 180 -7.02 8.88 3.98
N PRO A 181 -6.51 9.96 4.60
CA PRO A 181 -5.50 9.94 5.68
C PRO A 181 -6.03 9.59 7.07
N GLY A 182 -7.36 9.52 7.24
CA GLY A 182 -8.05 9.26 8.50
C GLY A 182 -9.00 8.08 8.39
N GLN A 183 -8.66 7.10 7.55
CA GLN A 183 -9.52 5.99 7.22
C GLN A 183 -8.90 4.65 7.63
N GLY A 184 -9.75 3.76 8.15
CA GLY A 184 -9.36 2.51 8.78
C GLY A 184 -10.27 2.21 9.96
N GLY A 185 -9.72 1.77 11.09
CA GLY A 185 -10.42 1.71 12.37
C GLY A 185 -10.39 3.09 13.05
N THR A 186 -11.55 3.68 13.31
CA THR A 186 -11.68 5.06 13.80
C THR A 186 -11.84 5.17 15.31
N ASP A 187 -12.03 4.05 16.01
CA ASP A 187 -12.06 3.98 17.47
C ASP A 187 -11.54 2.63 17.99
N ARG A 188 -11.47 2.50 19.32
CA ARG A 188 -10.95 1.31 20.01
C ARG A 188 -11.83 0.08 19.80
N ASP A 189 -13.15 0.27 19.70
CA ASP A 189 -14.10 -0.81 19.39
C ASP A 189 -14.00 -1.21 17.90
N GLY A 190 -13.12 -0.54 17.15
CA GLY A 190 -12.70 -0.82 15.80
C GLY A 190 -13.68 -0.31 14.75
N THR A 191 -14.61 0.58 15.10
CA THR A 191 -15.58 1.16 14.17
C THR A 191 -14.88 1.49 12.85
N PRO A 192 -15.30 0.89 11.73
CA PRO A 192 -14.60 1.14 10.49
C PRO A 192 -15.08 2.46 9.92
N THR A 193 -14.20 3.13 9.19
CA THR A 193 -14.66 4.11 8.22
C THR A 193 -15.67 3.43 7.26
N PRO A 194 -16.90 3.95 7.14
CA PRO A 194 -17.88 3.42 6.20
C PRO A 194 -17.34 3.47 4.77
N ASP A 195 -17.61 2.41 4.01
CA ASP A 195 -17.24 2.17 2.63
C ASP A 195 -15.74 2.31 2.34
N PHE A 196 -14.89 2.10 3.33
CA PHE A 196 -13.45 2.18 3.15
C PHE A 196 -12.95 1.11 2.18
N LEU A 197 -12.20 1.55 1.16
CA LEU A 197 -11.78 0.71 0.05
C LEU A 197 -11.08 -0.59 0.48
N CYS A 198 -10.18 -0.51 1.48
CA CYS A 198 -9.44 -1.70 1.95
C CYS A 198 -10.36 -2.79 2.48
N PHE A 199 -11.41 -2.42 3.24
CA PHE A 199 -12.26 -3.37 3.93
C PHE A 199 -13.24 -4.12 3.02
N LYS A 200 -13.28 -3.78 1.73
CA LYS A 200 -13.97 -4.57 0.71
C LYS A 200 -13.25 -5.89 0.41
N CYS A 201 -11.97 -5.98 0.74
CA CYS A 201 -11.13 -7.17 0.53
C CYS A 201 -10.47 -7.68 1.82
N HIS A 202 -10.15 -6.78 2.75
CA HIS A 202 -9.51 -7.09 4.03
C HIS A 202 -10.57 -7.18 5.13
N ASP A 203 -10.64 -8.32 5.82
CA ASP A 203 -11.71 -8.53 6.78
C ASP A 203 -11.53 -7.66 8.03
N ARG A 204 -12.45 -6.71 8.23
CA ARG A 204 -12.35 -5.66 9.25
C ARG A 204 -12.07 -6.17 10.67
N PRO A 205 -12.74 -7.22 11.20
CA PRO A 205 -12.46 -7.72 12.53
C PRO A 205 -11.01 -8.21 12.70
N VAL A 206 -10.35 -8.63 11.61
CA VAL A 206 -8.96 -9.11 11.62
C VAL A 206 -7.95 -7.97 11.53
N TYR A 207 -8.28 -6.90 10.79
CA TYR A 207 -7.32 -5.81 10.50
C TYR A 207 -7.52 -4.55 11.33
N SER A 208 -8.70 -4.33 11.93
CA SER A 208 -8.99 -3.12 12.71
C SER A 208 -10.03 -3.33 13.81
N GLY A 209 -10.26 -4.55 14.27
CA GLY A 209 -11.02 -4.81 15.51
C GLY A 209 -10.06 -4.94 16.69
N ARG A 210 -10.43 -4.53 17.90
CA ARG A 210 -9.58 -4.81 19.09
C ARG A 210 -9.60 -6.27 19.55
N ASN A 211 -10.73 -6.94 19.35
CA ASN A 211 -10.94 -8.29 19.85
C ASN A 211 -10.20 -9.27 18.94
N ASP A 212 -9.39 -10.15 19.53
CA ASP A 212 -8.79 -11.25 18.79
C ASP A 212 -9.89 -12.14 18.21
N THR A 213 -9.90 -12.28 16.89
CA THR A 213 -10.86 -13.13 16.17
C THR A 213 -10.41 -14.58 16.13
N GLY A 214 -9.26 -14.93 16.73
CA GLY A 214 -8.56 -16.20 16.56
C GLY A 214 -7.96 -16.38 15.17
N ARG A 215 -7.88 -15.30 14.38
CA ARG A 215 -7.39 -15.31 13.00
C ARG A 215 -6.07 -14.57 12.91
N ARG A 216 -5.14 -15.17 12.19
CA ARG A 216 -3.77 -14.70 12.04
C ARG A 216 -3.59 -13.93 10.74
N THR A 217 -2.75 -12.90 10.80
CA THR A 217 -2.17 -12.24 9.62
C THR A 217 -0.66 -12.48 9.63
N GLY A 218 0.03 -12.04 8.56
CA GLY A 218 1.50 -12.04 8.57
C GLY A 218 2.14 -11.07 9.57
N PHE A 219 1.33 -10.24 10.24
CA PHE A 219 1.72 -9.36 11.34
C PHE A 219 1.19 -9.98 12.65
N TYR A 220 1.99 -10.89 13.22
CA TYR A 220 1.62 -11.71 14.38
C TYR A 220 2.83 -11.89 15.28
N ASN A 221 2.56 -12.11 16.56
CA ASN A 221 3.52 -12.43 17.60
C ASN A 221 2.93 -13.57 18.48
N SER A 222 3.75 -14.51 18.94
CA SER A 222 3.28 -15.65 19.74
C SER A 222 2.61 -15.26 21.06
N ASP A 223 3.06 -14.17 21.66
CA ASP A 223 2.65 -13.75 23.00
C ASP A 223 1.45 -12.80 22.94
N ARG A 224 1.26 -12.11 21.81
CA ARG A 224 0.23 -11.07 21.63
C ARG A 224 -0.82 -11.37 20.57
N GLY A 225 -0.67 -12.46 19.84
CA GLY A 225 -1.58 -12.83 18.77
C GLY A 225 -1.42 -11.95 17.53
N ASN A 226 -2.54 -11.67 16.86
CA ASN A 226 -2.56 -10.82 15.66
C ASN A 226 -2.30 -9.36 16.05
N LEU A 227 -1.19 -8.81 15.55
CA LEU A 227 -0.72 -7.51 15.99
C LEU A 227 -1.61 -6.37 15.46
N HIS A 228 -2.41 -6.56 14.41
CA HIS A 228 -3.43 -5.56 14.04
C HIS A 228 -4.47 -5.37 15.14
N ASN A 229 -4.96 -6.48 15.71
CA ASN A 229 -5.92 -6.43 16.81
C ASN A 229 -5.30 -5.80 18.05
N TYR A 230 -4.08 -6.23 18.37
CA TYR A 230 -3.29 -5.65 19.44
C TYR A 230 -3.18 -4.14 19.28
N HIS A 231 -2.68 -3.64 18.13
CA HIS A 231 -2.49 -2.21 17.88
C HIS A 231 -3.81 -1.43 17.90
N THR A 232 -4.93 -2.04 17.49
CA THR A 232 -6.24 -1.38 17.56
C THR A 232 -6.71 -1.19 19.00
N ASP A 233 -6.61 -2.23 19.85
CA ASP A 233 -6.96 -2.12 21.28
C ASP A 233 -6.16 -1.03 21.98
N LYS A 234 -4.92 -0.94 21.55
CA LYS A 234 -3.86 -0.15 22.12
C LYS A 234 -4.00 1.32 21.68
N ILE A 235 -3.91 1.61 20.39
CA ILE A 235 -3.85 2.99 19.88
C ILE A 235 -5.26 3.62 19.81
N GLU A 236 -6.29 2.80 20.03
CA GLU A 236 -7.70 3.19 19.98
C GLU A 236 -8.16 3.68 18.60
N HIS A 237 -7.31 3.65 17.58
CA HIS A 237 -7.63 3.89 16.19
C HIS A 237 -6.43 3.48 15.35
N ILE A 238 -6.68 2.93 14.16
CA ILE A 238 -5.63 2.51 13.24
C ILE A 238 -5.99 2.93 11.82
N PHE A 239 -5.26 3.92 11.31
CA PHE A 239 -5.36 4.32 9.92
C PHE A 239 -4.33 3.55 9.11
N CYS A 240 -4.76 2.89 8.03
CA CYS A 240 -3.91 1.97 7.30
C CYS A 240 -2.67 2.68 6.73
N THR A 241 -2.80 3.95 6.35
CA THR A 241 -1.72 4.78 5.80
C THR A 241 -0.63 5.16 6.82
N TRP A 242 -0.85 4.92 8.11
CA TRP A 242 0.22 5.04 9.10
C TRP A 242 1.31 3.99 8.89
N CYS A 243 0.94 2.80 8.41
CA CYS A 243 1.83 1.66 8.25
C CYS A 243 2.03 1.24 6.80
N HIS A 244 1.03 1.47 5.94
CA HIS A 244 1.05 1.07 4.54
C HIS A 244 1.14 2.29 3.61
N VAL A 245 1.71 2.09 2.42
CA VAL A 245 1.74 3.15 1.40
C VAL A 245 0.35 3.55 0.94
N ALA A 246 0.20 4.83 0.60
CA ALA A 246 -1.06 5.42 0.16
C ALA A 246 -1.44 5.09 -1.29
N VAL A 247 -0.54 4.48 -2.06
CA VAL A 247 -0.82 3.96 -3.41
C VAL A 247 -0.65 2.45 -3.36
N PRO A 248 -1.73 1.68 -3.21
CA PRO A 248 -1.65 0.24 -2.91
C PRO A 248 -1.50 -0.60 -4.18
N HIS A 249 -0.64 -0.19 -5.12
CA HIS A 249 -0.37 -0.96 -6.33
C HIS A 249 0.78 -1.94 -6.08
N GLY A 250 2.02 -1.44 -6.16
CA GLY A 250 3.21 -2.17 -5.75
C GLY A 250 4.24 -1.27 -5.08
N TRP A 251 5.07 -1.88 -4.25
CA TRP A 251 5.97 -1.19 -3.34
C TRP A 251 7.29 -1.93 -3.12
N LYS A 252 8.33 -1.16 -2.75
CA LYS A 252 9.66 -1.71 -2.46
C LYS A 252 9.68 -2.67 -1.28
N ASN A 253 8.91 -2.40 -0.24
CA ASN A 253 8.89 -3.22 0.98
C ASN A 253 7.75 -4.22 1.00
N LYS A 254 7.87 -5.26 1.81
CA LYS A 254 6.85 -6.30 1.96
C LYS A 254 5.55 -5.72 2.51
N MET A 255 4.42 -6.34 2.15
CA MET A 255 3.09 -6.01 2.67
C MET A 255 2.70 -4.52 2.51
N LEU A 256 3.21 -3.86 1.47
CA LEU A 256 3.03 -2.44 1.20
C LEU A 256 3.48 -1.54 2.37
N LEU A 257 4.41 -1.99 3.21
CA LEU A 257 4.82 -1.27 4.43
C LEU A 257 5.68 -0.04 4.10
N VAL A 258 5.31 1.12 4.65
CA VAL A 258 6.24 2.25 4.73
C VAL A 258 7.34 1.94 5.73
N ASN A 259 8.52 2.51 5.53
CA ASN A 259 9.57 2.51 6.53
C ASN A 259 10.18 3.91 6.60
N LEU A 260 9.88 4.66 7.66
CA LEU A 260 10.45 6.00 7.83
C LEU A 260 11.93 5.99 8.25
N ASN A 261 12.58 4.83 8.35
CA ASN A 261 14.04 4.72 8.40
C ASN A 261 14.68 4.66 7.01
N ASP A 262 13.88 4.53 5.95
CA ASP A 262 14.33 4.34 4.56
C ASP A 262 13.49 5.14 3.56
N ILE A 263 13.50 6.46 3.72
CA ILE A 263 12.91 7.39 2.74
C ILE A 263 13.94 7.71 1.67
N GLY A 264 13.62 7.38 0.42
CA GLY A 264 14.51 7.52 -0.73
C GLY A 264 13.99 8.44 -1.83
N PRO A 265 14.45 8.22 -3.07
CA PRO A 265 14.06 9.01 -4.25
C PRO A 265 12.54 9.08 -4.46
N GLU A 266 11.79 8.06 -4.04
CA GLU A 266 10.33 8.03 -4.08
C GLU A 266 9.65 9.16 -3.30
N ALA A 267 10.38 9.85 -2.42
CA ALA A 267 9.96 11.04 -1.70
C ALA A 267 10.92 12.24 -1.93
N GLY A 268 11.65 12.22 -3.06
CA GLY A 268 12.58 13.28 -3.45
C GLY A 268 13.88 13.32 -2.65
N GLN A 269 14.26 12.23 -1.96
CA GLN A 269 15.49 12.18 -1.17
C GLN A 269 16.64 11.52 -1.94
N THR A 270 17.86 11.95 -1.65
CA THR A 270 19.07 11.27 -2.13
C THR A 270 19.54 10.27 -1.08
N GLY A 271 19.64 9.00 -1.44
CA GLY A 271 19.99 7.93 -0.50
C GLY A 271 18.87 7.63 0.50
N SER A 272 19.19 6.82 1.50
CA SER A 272 18.25 6.36 2.51
C SER A 272 18.18 7.33 3.70
N LYS A 273 17.05 8.01 3.89
CA LYS A 273 16.86 8.97 5.00
C LYS A 273 15.94 8.43 6.08
N GLU A 274 16.19 8.87 7.32
CA GLU A 274 15.29 8.67 8.44
C GLU A 274 14.45 9.93 8.70
N VAL A 275 13.15 9.79 8.90
CA VAL A 275 12.29 10.88 9.36
C VAL A 275 12.44 11.08 10.86
N ALA A 276 12.65 12.32 11.29
CA ALA A 276 12.73 12.67 12.70
C ALA A 276 11.39 12.47 13.43
N THR A 277 11.37 11.67 14.50
CA THR A 277 10.16 11.41 15.30
C THR A 277 10.45 11.64 16.77
N ASN A 278 9.68 12.51 17.42
CA ASN A 278 9.85 12.86 18.84
C ASN A 278 8.55 12.83 19.66
N GLY A 279 7.46 12.25 19.14
CA GLY A 279 6.19 12.11 19.86
C GLY A 279 5.00 11.76 18.96
N ASN A 280 3.83 11.59 19.58
CA ASN A 280 2.61 11.05 18.94
C ASN A 280 2.13 11.86 17.71
N ALA A 281 2.34 13.17 17.72
CA ALA A 281 1.96 14.04 16.61
C ALA A 281 2.86 13.87 15.37
N ALA A 282 4.06 13.28 15.53
CA ALA A 282 4.98 13.07 14.44
C ALA A 282 4.37 12.14 13.39
N ASN A 283 4.47 12.56 12.14
CA ASN A 283 4.04 11.81 10.97
C ASN A 283 4.80 12.33 9.75
N TYR A 284 4.82 11.54 8.69
CA TYR A 284 5.39 11.91 7.41
C TYR A 284 4.33 11.82 6.31
N SER A 285 4.07 12.96 5.70
CA SER A 285 3.22 13.16 4.54
C SER A 285 4.09 13.76 3.45
N ASN A 286 4.29 12.98 2.39
CA ASN A 286 4.94 13.40 1.17
C ASN A 286 4.49 12.45 0.06
N GLY A 287 3.81 13.03 -0.92
CA GLY A 287 3.23 12.32 -2.03
C GLY A 287 4.28 11.65 -2.92
N PRO A 288 3.89 10.63 -3.67
CA PRO A 288 2.53 10.06 -3.73
C PRO A 288 2.26 8.99 -2.66
N TYR A 289 3.32 8.45 -2.04
CA TYR A 289 3.27 7.19 -1.28
C TYR A 289 3.07 7.37 0.23
N TYR A 290 3.44 8.51 0.82
CA TYR A 290 3.37 8.73 2.26
C TYR A 290 2.24 9.70 2.61
N VAL A 291 1.33 9.23 3.45
CA VAL A 291 0.16 10.00 3.92
C VAL A 291 0.03 9.76 5.41
N ARG A 292 0.40 10.77 6.21
CA ARG A 292 0.46 10.67 7.68
C ARG A 292 1.17 9.39 8.15
N ALA A 293 2.17 8.93 7.40
CA ALA A 293 2.92 7.72 7.70
C ALA A 293 3.64 7.86 9.05
N LYS A 294 3.73 6.76 9.79
CA LYS A 294 4.37 6.74 11.11
C LYS A 294 5.33 5.56 11.30
N ASN A 295 5.15 4.47 10.56
CA ASN A 295 5.87 3.22 10.77
C ASN A 295 7.38 3.27 10.47
N LYS A 296 8.19 2.73 11.39
CA LYS A 296 9.65 2.64 11.27
C LYS A 296 10.10 1.22 11.64
N ILE A 297 10.72 0.55 10.68
CA ILE A 297 11.16 -0.83 10.80
C ILE A 297 12.68 -0.84 10.84
N ILE A 298 13.28 -1.48 11.83
CA ILE A 298 14.72 -1.70 11.93
C ILE A 298 15.12 -3.10 11.46
N ASN A 299 14.22 -4.07 11.59
CA ASN A 299 14.39 -5.41 11.05
C ASN A 299 13.05 -5.94 10.54
N PHE A 300 12.97 -6.24 9.25
CA PHE A 300 11.79 -6.90 8.70
C PHE A 300 11.75 -8.34 9.21
N SER A 301 10.82 -8.67 10.10
CA SER A 301 10.71 -10.04 10.59
C SER A 301 10.11 -10.99 9.54
N PRO A 302 10.40 -12.31 9.63
CA PRO A 302 9.62 -13.33 8.95
C PRO A 302 8.12 -13.15 9.22
N SER A 303 7.30 -13.48 8.22
CA SER A 303 5.85 -13.35 8.35
C SER A 303 5.34 -14.25 9.46
N GLY A 304 4.70 -13.65 10.47
CA GLY A 304 4.19 -14.37 11.62
C GLY A 304 5.06 -14.29 12.88
N ASP A 305 6.28 -13.78 12.78
CA ASP A 305 7.27 -13.76 13.87
C ASP A 305 7.75 -12.33 14.15
N TRP A 306 6.81 -11.38 14.15
CA TRP A 306 7.13 -9.99 14.48
C TRP A 306 7.31 -9.84 15.99
N ALA A 307 8.21 -8.95 16.37
CA ALA A 307 8.48 -8.63 17.76
C ALA A 307 8.69 -7.12 17.90
N GLU A 308 8.69 -6.64 19.14
CA GLU A 308 8.95 -5.26 19.48
C GLU A 308 10.24 -4.73 18.83
N ASN A 309 11.31 -5.52 18.91
CA ASN A 309 12.62 -5.18 18.38
C ASN A 309 12.72 -5.22 16.83
N SER A 310 11.64 -5.53 16.13
CA SER A 310 11.53 -5.34 14.67
C SER A 310 11.34 -3.86 14.31
N CYS A 311 10.81 -3.06 15.25
CA CYS A 311 10.43 -1.66 15.07
C CYS A 311 11.36 -0.74 15.85
N GLY A 312 11.56 0.50 15.39
CA GLY A 312 12.50 1.40 16.07
C GLY A 312 13.05 2.51 15.18
N SER A 313 13.62 3.54 15.79
CA SER A 313 14.50 4.47 15.08
C SER A 313 15.77 3.73 14.66
N ALA A 314 16.20 3.91 13.41
CA ALA A 314 17.51 3.43 12.95
C ALA A 314 18.68 4.27 13.47
N GLY A 315 18.41 5.40 14.15
CA GLY A 315 19.43 6.25 14.77
C GLY A 315 20.33 6.96 13.78
N LYS A 316 19.83 7.31 12.59
CA LYS A 316 20.64 7.97 11.55
C LYS A 316 21.13 9.34 12.00
N GLY A 317 22.38 9.64 11.62
CA GLY A 317 23.03 10.92 11.87
C GLY A 317 22.30 12.10 11.22
N ALA A 318 22.66 13.32 11.61
CA ALA A 318 21.98 14.53 11.13
C ALA A 318 21.98 14.68 9.60
N ALA A 319 23.04 14.23 8.91
CA ALA A 319 23.14 14.26 7.46
C ALA A 319 22.13 13.33 6.74
N ASP A 320 21.69 12.27 7.40
CA ASP A 320 20.77 11.27 6.88
C ASP A 320 19.40 11.31 7.56
N ARG A 321 19.08 12.45 8.17
CA ARG A 321 17.83 12.70 8.85
C ARG A 321 17.08 13.85 8.19
N ILE A 322 15.77 13.67 7.99
CA ILE A 322 14.85 14.66 7.43
C ILE A 322 13.74 14.99 8.43
N PRO A 323 13.14 16.20 8.36
CA PRO A 323 12.07 16.57 9.27
C PRO A 323 10.79 15.76 9.04
N ALA A 324 10.01 15.57 10.12
CA ALA A 324 8.62 15.14 10.01
C ALA A 324 7.74 16.27 9.43
N SER A 325 6.51 15.93 9.02
CA SER A 325 5.57 16.90 8.42
C SER A 325 5.12 18.02 9.35
N ASN A 326 5.28 17.85 10.66
CA ASN A 326 5.07 18.92 11.64
C ASN A 326 6.30 19.82 11.83
N GLY A 327 7.34 19.67 11.01
CA GLY A 327 8.58 20.45 11.07
C GLY A 327 9.59 19.96 12.12
N ASN A 328 9.28 18.90 12.87
CA ASN A 328 10.21 18.37 13.87
C ASN A 328 11.49 17.81 13.22
N THR A 329 12.65 18.22 13.72
CA THR A 329 13.99 17.77 13.28
C THR A 329 14.71 16.92 14.33
N ASN A 330 14.16 16.84 15.55
CA ASN A 330 14.72 16.07 16.65
C ASN A 330 14.33 14.59 16.52
N ASN A 331 15.31 13.72 16.67
CA ASN A 331 15.13 12.27 16.63
C ASN A 331 15.85 11.69 17.83
N THR A 332 15.12 11.52 18.90
CA THR A 332 15.57 10.79 20.07
C THR A 332 15.45 9.31 19.74
N THR A 333 16.58 8.59 19.75
CA THR A 333 16.63 7.14 19.56
C THR A 333 15.70 6.40 20.53
N GLY A 334 15.52 6.98 21.73
CA GLY A 334 14.48 6.64 22.71
C GLY A 334 13.07 6.93 22.20
N SER A 335 12.65 8.18 21.97
CA SER A 335 11.23 8.47 21.71
C SER A 335 10.65 7.88 20.42
N GLY A 336 11.47 7.61 19.39
CA GLY A 336 11.00 6.83 18.22
C GLY A 336 10.79 5.34 18.56
N LYS A 337 11.70 4.78 19.37
CA LYS A 337 11.58 3.44 19.95
C LYS A 337 10.42 3.42 20.95
N ASP A 338 10.35 4.26 21.96
CA ASP A 338 9.28 4.35 22.96
C ASP A 338 7.92 4.63 22.32
N TRP A 339 7.83 5.44 21.26
CA TRP A 339 6.57 5.61 20.53
C TRP A 339 6.16 4.35 19.77
N MET A 340 7.10 3.62 19.16
CA MET A 340 6.79 2.36 18.49
C MET A 340 6.62 1.17 19.42
N ILE A 341 7.39 1.08 20.49
CA ILE A 341 7.16 0.23 21.65
C ILE A 341 5.80 0.56 22.19
N SER A 342 5.42 1.83 22.31
CA SER A 342 4.07 2.14 22.75
C SER A 342 3.05 1.64 21.71
N THR A 343 3.28 1.87 20.43
CA THR A 343 2.47 1.35 19.33
C THR A 343 2.41 -0.20 19.30
N CYS A 344 3.48 -0.91 19.68
CA CYS A 344 3.69 -2.35 19.52
C CYS A 344 3.64 -3.21 20.81
N ASP A 345 3.82 -2.62 21.99
CA ASP A 345 4.01 -3.24 23.33
C ASP A 345 3.16 -2.64 24.46
N ASN A 346 2.73 -1.37 24.36
CA ASN A 346 1.74 -0.73 25.24
C ASN A 346 1.61 0.76 24.91
N PRO A 347 0.58 1.22 24.19
CA PRO A 347 0.49 2.61 23.81
C PRO A 347 -0.03 3.46 24.95
N PRO A 348 0.31 4.76 24.91
CA PRO A 348 -0.17 5.74 25.88
C PRO A 348 -1.70 5.76 25.98
#